data_AF-A0A2E4ITV5-F1
#
_entry.id   AF-A0A2E4ITV5-F1
#
_cell.length_a   1.000
_cell.length_b   1.000
_cell.length_c   1.000
_cell.angle_alpha   90.00
_cell.angle_beta   90.00
_cell.angle_gamma   90.00
#
_symmetry.space_group_name_H-M   'P 1'
#
loop_
_entity.id
_entity.type
_entity.pdbx_description
1 polymer ?
#
loop_
_entity_poly.entity_id
_entity_poly.type
_entity_poly.pdbx_seq_one_letter_code
_entity_poly.pdbx_strand_id
1 'polypeptide(L)'
;MNKYQLIAISILIYLSGSIWAQQNEGKLALYPADQKLEKAIYKATKKHALFSYNIANITTPGFEPVLYPEDQEELNQIIPNNSELRKKVLLEHMSASMAKNRNLQASYLTLYKKRFDTYRQIATMGKR
;
A
#
# COMPACT_ATOMS: atom_id res chain seq x y z
N MET A 1 16.00 19.47 51.81
CA MET A 1 15.65 18.30 50.96
C MET A 1 16.58 17.15 51.35
N ASN A 2 16.03 16.03 51.81
CA ASN A 2 16.83 14.96 52.43
C ASN A 2 17.55 14.11 51.36
N LYS A 3 18.74 13.57 51.64
CA LYS A 3 19.54 12.75 50.70
C LYS A 3 18.71 11.61 50.09
N TYR A 4 17.83 11.01 50.88
CA TYR A 4 16.93 9.94 50.44
C TYR A 4 15.87 10.41 49.42
N GLN A 5 15.43 11.67 49.48
CA GLN A 5 14.49 12.23 48.50
C GLN A 5 15.17 12.46 47.15
N LEU A 6 16.43 12.90 47.13
CA LEU A 6 17.21 13.09 45.89
C LEU A 6 17.48 11.76 45.18
N ILE A 7 17.77 10.70 45.95
CA ILE A 7 17.98 9.34 45.42
C ILE A 7 16.67 8.77 44.84
N ALA A 8 15.56 8.94 45.55
CA ALA A 8 14.26 8.48 45.06
C ALA A 8 13.87 9.17 43.75
N ILE A 9 14.08 10.48 43.62
CA ILE A 9 13.78 11.24 42.39
C ILE A 9 14.64 10.77 41.22
N SER A 10 15.93 10.53 41.44
CA SER A 10 16.84 10.07 40.38
C SER A 10 16.52 8.65 39.89
N ILE A 11 16.11 7.75 40.78
CA ILE A 11 15.60 6.41 40.41
C ILE A 11 14.30 6.53 39.59
N LEU A 12 13.40 7.43 39.97
CA LEU A 12 12.11 7.63 39.29
C LEU A 12 12.30 8.21 37.87
N ILE A 13 13.24 9.14 37.71
CA ILE A 13 13.64 9.67 36.39
C ILE A 13 14.25 8.56 35.53
N TYR A 14 15.12 7.72 36.08
CA TYR A 14 15.75 6.63 35.33
C TYR A 14 14.73 5.57 34.87
N LEU A 15 13.81 5.19 35.76
CA LEU A 15 12.73 4.25 35.44
C LEU A 15 11.75 4.83 34.40
N SER A 16 11.37 6.10 34.52
CA SER A 16 10.48 6.74 33.55
C SER A 16 11.11 6.88 32.16
N GLY A 17 12.40 7.19 32.07
CA GLY A 17 13.13 7.22 30.80
C GLY A 17 13.21 5.85 30.13
N SER A 18 13.38 4.78 30.92
CA SER A 18 13.41 3.40 30.45
C SER A 18 12.06 2.95 29.87
N ILE A 19 10.95 3.32 30.54
CA ILE A 19 9.59 3.00 30.10
C ILE A 19 9.23 3.77 28.82
N TRP A 20 9.66 5.04 28.71
CA TRP A 20 9.41 5.85 27.52
C TRP A 20 10.20 5.33 26.31
N ALA A 21 11.44 4.88 26.51
CA ALA A 21 12.23 4.23 25.47
C ALA A 21 11.59 2.90 25.02
N GLN A 22 11.16 2.05 25.96
CA GLN A 22 10.53 0.75 25.66
C GLN A 22 9.15 0.90 24.99
N GLN A 23 8.38 1.94 25.32
CA GLN A 23 7.14 2.26 24.59
C GLN A 23 7.39 2.78 23.17
N ASN A 24 8.56 3.37 22.90
CA ASN A 24 8.94 3.88 21.59
C ASN A 24 9.68 2.86 20.71
N GLU A 25 10.13 1.72 21.24
CA GLU A 25 10.75 0.65 20.43
C GLU A 25 9.76 0.07 19.39
N GLY A 26 8.45 0.08 19.68
CA GLY A 26 7.40 -0.26 18.72
C GLY A 26 7.17 0.77 17.61
N LYS A 27 7.84 1.94 17.70
CA LYS A 27 7.83 3.04 16.73
C LYS A 27 9.22 3.29 16.14
N LEU A 28 10.02 2.26 15.90
CA LEU A 28 11.12 2.39 14.93
C LEU A 28 10.53 3.01 13.65
N ALA A 29 11.09 4.12 13.18
CA ALA A 29 10.59 4.99 12.11
C ALA A 29 10.44 4.32 10.71
N LEU A 30 10.45 2.99 10.65
CA LEU A 30 10.46 2.13 9.47
C LEU A 30 9.04 1.85 8.94
N TYR A 31 8.03 1.83 9.82
CA TYR A 31 6.68 1.34 9.51
C TYR A 31 5.80 2.14 8.54
N PRO A 32 5.73 3.50 8.56
CA PRO A 32 4.66 4.20 7.85
C PRO A 32 4.80 4.14 6.33
N ALA A 33 6.02 4.12 5.80
CA ALA A 33 6.26 4.03 4.37
C ALA A 33 6.12 2.59 3.84
N ASP A 34 6.41 1.57 4.66
CA ASP A 34 6.16 0.16 4.31
C ASP A 34 4.67 -0.15 4.29
N GLN A 35 3.91 0.33 5.29
CA GLN A 35 2.45 0.22 5.27
C GLN A 35 1.81 0.91 4.06
N LYS A 36 2.36 2.05 3.62
CA LYS A 36 1.92 2.71 2.39
C LYS A 36 2.21 1.86 1.14
N LEU A 37 3.39 1.24 1.07
CA LEU A 37 3.75 0.33 -0.02
C LEU A 37 2.87 -0.91 -0.03
N GLU A 38 2.63 -1.54 1.12
CA GLU A 38 1.74 -2.71 1.24
C GLU A 38 0.31 -2.39 0.82
N LYS A 39 -0.23 -1.24 1.27
CA LYS A 39 -1.54 -0.74 0.82
C LYS A 39 -1.57 -0.49 -0.69
N ALA A 40 -0.50 0.05 -1.27
CA ALA A 40 -0.40 0.29 -2.70
C ALA A 40 -0.34 -1.02 -3.51
N ILE A 41 0.45 -2.00 -3.04
CA ILE A 41 0.52 -3.35 -3.62
C ILE A 41 -0.85 -4.02 -3.57
N TYR A 42 -1.53 -3.96 -2.42
CA TYR A 42 -2.87 -4.51 -2.25
C TYR A 42 -3.87 -3.85 -3.20
N LYS A 43 -3.91 -2.51 -3.26
CA LYS A 43 -4.79 -1.76 -4.17
C LYS A 43 -4.52 -2.14 -5.63
N ALA A 44 -3.26 -2.16 -6.06
CA ALA A 44 -2.89 -2.53 -7.43
C ALA A 44 -3.29 -3.97 -7.76
N THR A 45 -3.09 -4.91 -6.84
CA THR A 45 -3.46 -6.33 -7.02
C THR A 45 -4.98 -6.47 -7.18
N LYS A 46 -5.75 -5.82 -6.29
CA LYS A 46 -7.22 -5.83 -6.38
C LYS A 46 -7.71 -5.20 -7.68
N LYS A 47 -7.09 -4.11 -8.12
CA LYS A 47 -7.41 -3.46 -9.40
C LYS A 47 -7.15 -4.37 -10.59
N HIS A 48 -6.02 -5.09 -10.59
CA HIS A 48 -5.70 -6.07 -11.63
C HIS A 48 -6.75 -7.19 -11.71
N ALA A 49 -7.17 -7.71 -10.55
CA ALA A 49 -8.20 -8.75 -10.49
C ALA A 49 -9.56 -8.26 -11.04
N LEU A 50 -9.97 -7.04 -10.71
CA LEU A 50 -11.20 -6.45 -11.25
C LEU A 50 -11.12 -6.25 -12.77
N PHE A 51 -9.99 -5.78 -13.29
CA PHE A 51 -9.81 -5.66 -14.73
C PHE A 51 -9.92 -7.01 -15.42
N SER A 52 -9.27 -8.05 -14.90
CA SER A 52 -9.37 -9.40 -15.46
C SER A 52 -10.80 -9.94 -15.41
N TYR A 53 -11.50 -9.72 -14.30
CA TYR A 53 -12.90 -10.11 -14.15
C TYR A 53 -13.80 -9.41 -15.18
N ASN A 54 -13.65 -8.10 -15.35
CA ASN A 54 -14.47 -7.33 -16.29
C ASN A 54 -14.18 -7.75 -17.73
N ILE A 55 -12.92 -7.91 -18.12
CA ILE A 55 -12.52 -8.33 -19.46
C ILE A 55 -13.08 -9.72 -19.78
N ALA A 56 -12.97 -10.68 -18.84
CA ALA A 56 -13.43 -12.04 -19.05
C ALA A 56 -14.96 -12.14 -19.22
N ASN A 57 -15.71 -11.23 -18.61
CA ASN A 57 -17.18 -11.27 -18.59
C ASN A 57 -17.84 -10.24 -19.51
N ILE A 58 -17.09 -9.43 -20.25
CA ILE A 58 -17.64 -8.28 -21.00
C ILE A 58 -18.62 -8.68 -22.11
N THR A 59 -18.48 -9.89 -22.65
CA THR A 59 -19.35 -10.45 -23.68
C THR A 59 -20.57 -11.16 -23.10
N THR A 60 -20.63 -11.35 -21.79
CA THR A 60 -21.74 -12.02 -21.11
C THR A 60 -23.01 -11.15 -21.20
N PRO A 61 -24.15 -11.69 -21.67
CA PRO A 61 -25.41 -10.95 -21.73
C PRO A 61 -25.84 -10.46 -20.34
N GLY A 62 -26.22 -9.18 -20.24
CA GLY A 62 -26.64 -8.56 -18.96
C GLY A 62 -25.51 -8.33 -17.95
N PHE A 63 -24.24 -8.52 -18.31
CA PHE A 63 -23.12 -8.24 -17.42
C PHE A 63 -22.88 -6.74 -17.26
N GLU A 64 -22.82 -6.30 -16.00
CA GLU A 64 -22.46 -4.94 -15.62
C GLU A 64 -21.04 -4.94 -15.01
N PRO A 65 -20.11 -4.16 -15.58
CA PRO A 65 -18.72 -4.12 -15.12
C PRO A 65 -18.60 -3.43 -13.77
N VAL A 66 -17.72 -3.96 -12.91
CA VAL A 66 -17.42 -3.36 -11.61
C VAL A 66 -16.16 -2.52 -11.75
N LEU A 67 -16.29 -1.20 -11.69
CA LEU A 67 -15.19 -0.25 -11.85
C LEU A 67 -14.89 0.48 -10.55
N TYR A 68 -13.62 0.87 -10.39
CA TYR A 68 -13.29 1.88 -9.39
C TYR A 68 -13.85 3.25 -9.82
N PRO A 69 -14.15 4.15 -8.87
CA PRO A 69 -14.63 5.49 -9.19
C PRO A 69 -13.72 6.22 -10.18
N GLU A 70 -12.41 6.13 -9.99
CA GLU A 70 -11.43 6.76 -10.88
C GLU A 70 -11.51 6.24 -12.33
N ASP A 71 -11.72 4.94 -12.53
CA ASP A 71 -11.80 4.33 -13.86
C ASP A 71 -13.17 4.59 -14.51
N GLN A 72 -14.22 4.69 -13.69
CA GLN A 72 -15.55 5.05 -14.14
C GLN A 72 -15.58 6.47 -14.68
N GLU A 73 -14.93 7.41 -13.99
CA GLU A 73 -14.80 8.80 -14.42
C GLU A 73 -14.01 8.91 -15.73
N GLU A 74 -12.85 8.23 -15.82
CA GLU A 74 -12.03 8.21 -17.04
C GLU A 74 -12.82 7.64 -18.23
N LEU A 75 -13.55 6.54 -18.04
CA LEU A 75 -14.37 5.94 -19.09
C LEU A 75 -15.49 6.88 -19.55
N ASN A 76 -16.15 7.57 -18.61
CA ASN A 76 -17.24 8.49 -18.91
C ASN A 76 -16.75 9.74 -19.68
N GLN A 77 -15.49 10.13 -19.51
CA GLN A 77 -14.86 11.20 -20.30
C GLN A 77 -14.60 10.76 -21.75
N ILE A 78 -14.36 9.47 -21.99
CA ILE A 78 -14.10 8.91 -23.31
C ILE A 78 -15.40 8.67 -24.08
N ILE A 79 -16.42 8.11 -23.42
CA ILE A 79 -17.65 7.67 -24.07
C ILE A 79 -18.89 7.82 -23.17
N PRO A 80 -20.03 8.30 -23.71
CA PRO A 80 -21.26 8.40 -22.92
C PRO A 80 -21.81 7.05 -22.42
N ASN A 81 -22.56 7.12 -21.31
CA ASN A 81 -23.60 6.17 -20.82
C ASN A 81 -24.09 5.14 -21.83
N ASN A 82 -24.75 5.69 -22.85
CA ASN A 82 -25.74 4.95 -23.62
C ASN A 82 -25.21 4.55 -25.00
N SER A 83 -23.89 4.59 -25.20
CA SER A 83 -23.30 4.27 -26.50
C SER A 83 -23.20 2.76 -26.70
N GLU A 84 -23.56 2.29 -27.90
CA GLU A 84 -23.40 0.88 -28.30
C GLU A 84 -21.93 0.43 -28.29
N LEU A 85 -21.00 1.35 -28.52
CA LEU A 85 -19.57 1.08 -28.54
C LEU A 85 -18.94 0.97 -27.14
N ARG A 86 -19.70 1.26 -26.08
CA ARG A 86 -19.19 1.33 -24.71
C ARG A 86 -18.51 0.04 -24.26
N LYS A 87 -19.03 -1.13 -24.65
CA LYS A 87 -18.41 -2.42 -24.34
C LYS A 87 -17.04 -2.59 -25.00
N LYS A 88 -16.89 -2.18 -26.27
CA LYS A 88 -15.60 -2.26 -26.98
C LYS A 88 -14.60 -1.28 -26.38
N VAL A 89 -15.02 -0.05 -26.11
CA VAL A 89 -14.16 0.96 -25.49
C VAL A 89 -13.74 0.54 -24.09
N LEU A 90 -14.65 -0.03 -23.31
CA LEU A 90 -14.34 -0.58 -21.99
C LEU A 90 -13.29 -1.70 -22.06
N LEU A 91 -13.41 -2.62 -23.02
CA LEU A 91 -12.43 -3.70 -23.21
C LEU A 91 -11.02 -3.14 -23.46
N GLU A 92 -10.90 -2.21 -24.40
CA GLU A 92 -9.64 -1.57 -24.75
C GLU A 92 -9.06 -0.77 -23.58
N HIS A 93 -9.91 0.04 -22.94
CA HIS A 93 -9.52 0.85 -21.79
C HIS A 93 -9.03 -0.02 -20.62
N MET A 94 -9.76 -1.09 -20.28
CA MET A 94 -9.36 -2.03 -19.21
C MET A 94 -8.07 -2.77 -19.56
N SER A 95 -7.86 -3.14 -20.82
CA SER A 95 -6.64 -3.82 -21.27
C SER A 95 -5.41 -2.92 -21.16
N ALA A 96 -5.53 -1.67 -21.60
CA ALA A 96 -4.48 -0.66 -21.46
C ALA A 96 -4.20 -0.33 -19.98
N SER A 97 -5.25 -0.11 -19.19
CA SER A 97 -5.17 0.15 -17.75
C SER A 97 -4.56 -1.02 -16.98
N MET A 98 -4.84 -2.26 -17.38
CA MET A 98 -4.23 -3.45 -16.82
C MET A 98 -2.72 -3.50 -17.05
N ALA A 99 -2.25 -3.18 -18.26
CA ALA A 99 -0.82 -3.11 -18.56
C ALA A 99 -0.11 -2.04 -17.71
N LYS A 100 -0.72 -0.85 -17.58
CA LYS A 100 -0.21 0.22 -16.70
C LYS A 100 -0.17 -0.22 -15.25
N ASN A 101 -1.24 -0.84 -14.75
CA ASN A 101 -1.34 -1.30 -13.37
C ASN A 101 -0.35 -2.43 -13.06
N ARG A 102 -0.06 -3.33 -14.03
CA ARG A 102 1.00 -4.35 -13.90
C ARG A 102 2.36 -3.70 -13.65
N ASN A 103 2.70 -2.65 -14.40
CA ASN A 103 3.97 -1.94 -14.22
C ASN A 103 4.06 -1.26 -12.85
N LEU A 104 2.96 -0.67 -12.37
CA LEU A 104 2.89 -0.09 -11.02
C LEU A 104 3.06 -1.15 -9.93
N GLN A 105 2.34 -2.27 -10.03
CA GLN A 105 2.44 -3.38 -9.08
C GLN A 105 3.86 -3.94 -8.99
N ALA A 106 4.50 -4.17 -10.14
CA ALA A 106 5.89 -4.65 -10.22
C ALA A 106 6.87 -3.65 -9.58
N SER A 107 6.65 -2.35 -9.81
CA SER A 107 7.47 -1.28 -9.23
C SER A 107 7.32 -1.24 -7.70
N TYR A 108 6.10 -1.28 -7.16
CA TYR A 108 5.88 -1.31 -5.72
C TYR A 108 6.50 -2.53 -5.05
N LEU A 109 6.36 -3.71 -5.66
CA LEU A 109 6.96 -4.94 -5.14
C LEU A 109 8.49 -4.85 -5.13
N THR A 110 9.09 -4.26 -6.17
CA THR A 110 10.54 -4.05 -6.25
C THR A 110 11.03 -3.12 -5.14
N LEU A 111 10.32 -2.00 -4.90
CA LEU A 111 10.64 -1.08 -3.80
C LEU A 111 10.52 -1.77 -2.45
N TYR A 112 9.45 -2.54 -2.23
CA TYR A 112 9.24 -3.28 -0.99
C TYR A 112 10.37 -4.27 -0.72
N LYS A 113 10.74 -5.09 -1.72
CA LYS A 113 11.87 -6.03 -1.63
C LYS A 113 13.18 -5.32 -1.30
N LYS A 114 13.49 -4.23 -1.99
CA LYS A 114 14.71 -3.44 -1.76
C LYS A 114 14.80 -2.93 -0.32
N ARG A 115 13.68 -2.46 0.25
CA ARG A 115 13.66 -1.99 1.65
C ARG A 115 13.88 -3.14 2.63
N PHE A 116 13.24 -4.27 2.40
CA PHE A 116 13.46 -5.47 3.20
C PHE A 116 14.94 -5.90 3.17
N ASP A 117 15.58 -5.89 2.01
CA ASP A 117 17.02 -6.17 1.89
C ASP A 117 17.89 -5.16 2.65
N THR A 118 17.57 -3.86 2.57
CA THR A 118 18.25 -2.83 3.38
C THR A 118 18.12 -3.13 4.87
N TYR A 119 16.94 -3.51 5.36
CA TYR A 119 16.76 -3.85 6.78
C TYR A 119 17.56 -5.07 7.19
N ARG A 120 17.58 -6.11 6.34
CA ARG A 120 18.39 -7.31 6.56
C ARG A 120 19.88 -6.97 6.63
N GLN A 121 20.37 -6.08 5.78
CA GLN A 121 21.76 -5.60 5.82
C GLN A 121 22.06 -4.87 7.12
N ILE A 122 21.23 -3.89 7.51
CA ILE A 122 21.42 -3.14 8.76
C ILE A 122 21.43 -4.07 9.97
N ALA A 123 20.49 -5.02 10.04
CA ALA A 123 20.39 -5.98 11.14
C ALA A 123 21.60 -6.94 11.21
N THR A 124 22.25 -7.22 10.09
CA THR A 124 23.44 -8.09 10.03
C THR A 124 24.75 -7.33 10.27
N MET A 125 24.79 -6.01 10.04
CA MET A 125 25.97 -5.17 10.32
C MET A 125 26.30 -5.09 11.83
N GLY A 126 25.31 -5.23 12.71
CA GLY A 126 25.52 -5.27 14.17
C GLY A 126 26.01 -6.62 14.72
N LYS A 127 26.25 -7.64 13.88
CA LYS A 127 26.72 -8.98 14.28
C LYS A 127 28.23 -9.21 14.09
N ARG A 128 29.03 -8.14 13.96
CA ARG A 128 30.50 -8.22 13.98
C ARG A 128 31.07 -7.65 15.25
#